data_AF-A0A8T7M681-F1
#
_entry.id   AF-A0A8T7M681-F1
#
_cell.length_a   1.000
_cell.length_b   1.000
_cell.length_c   1.000
_cell.angle_alpha   90.00
_cell.angle_beta   90.00
_cell.angle_gamma   90.00
#
_symmetry.space_group_name_H-M   'P 1'
#
loop_
_entity.id
_entity.type
_entity.pdbx_description
1 polymer ?
#
loop_
_entity_poly.entity_id
_entity_poly.type
_entity_poly.pdbx_seq_one_letter_code
_entity_poly.pdbx_strand_id
1 'polypeptide(L)'
;MMQYALLSYYPSTTFLTASKFLEGSLSPHLRFCPFCLEQYNYYKLVWRYNQNIGCAEHHCQLLEGCGHCNREIPLLTNPLTLGKCPYCKKELKSSVVKKLAESENIIKLETINNDLEFLLSPHSNEEEGEKVIIELGEELRRRRVARGETIKEVADKLALKSSEIFFVEEGRIKNGTAPFRAYVEYTYYNGISIKEMYLLVEKREENI
;
A
#
# COMPACT_ATOMS: atom_id res chain seq x y z
N MET A 1 -2.70 -11.69 3.81
CA MET A 1 -1.69 -11.53 2.72
C MET A 1 -0.44 -10.77 3.16
N MET A 2 -0.55 -9.57 3.77
CA MET A 2 0.60 -8.86 4.34
C MET A 2 1.08 -9.44 5.67
N GLN A 3 0.16 -9.96 6.49
CA GLN A 3 0.51 -10.76 7.67
C GLN A 3 1.15 -12.11 7.29
N TYR A 4 0.80 -12.71 6.16
CA TYR A 4 1.45 -13.96 5.69
C TYR A 4 2.87 -13.75 5.16
N ALA A 5 3.14 -12.61 4.52
CA ALA A 5 4.52 -12.19 4.28
C ALA A 5 5.32 -11.92 5.58
N LEU A 6 4.64 -11.73 6.72
CA LEU A 6 5.25 -11.45 8.02
C LEU A 6 5.23 -12.63 9.01
N LEU A 7 4.38 -13.65 8.85
CA LEU A 7 4.11 -14.67 9.88
C LEU A 7 4.27 -16.14 9.47
N SER A 8 4.33 -16.51 8.17
CA SER A 8 4.48 -17.93 7.77
C SER A 8 5.89 -18.35 7.34
N TYR A 9 6.92 -17.57 7.70
CA TYR A 9 8.28 -17.77 7.23
C TYR A 9 9.26 -17.89 8.40
N TYR A 10 9.65 -19.11 8.80
CA TYR A 10 10.96 -19.44 9.38
C TYR A 10 11.28 -20.95 9.13
N PRO A 11 12.55 -21.35 8.89
CA PRO A 11 13.77 -20.59 9.16
C PRO A 11 14.70 -20.30 7.95
N SER A 12 15.40 -19.16 8.07
CA SER A 12 16.74 -18.80 7.52
C SER A 12 16.89 -17.77 6.37
N THR A 13 15.84 -17.34 5.65
CA THR A 13 15.97 -16.35 4.54
C THR A 13 14.99 -15.16 4.59
N THR A 14 14.34 -14.96 5.73
CA THR A 14 13.01 -14.34 5.90
C THR A 14 12.96 -12.81 5.83
N PHE A 15 14.03 -12.10 6.21
CA PHE A 15 14.01 -10.63 6.14
C PHE A 15 14.13 -10.07 4.71
N LEU A 16 14.74 -10.82 3.80
CA LEU A 16 15.06 -10.35 2.45
C LEU A 16 13.84 -10.31 1.52
N THR A 17 12.83 -11.16 1.72
CA THR A 17 11.65 -11.25 0.83
C THR A 17 10.59 -10.21 1.16
N ALA A 18 10.21 -10.05 2.43
CA ALA A 18 9.31 -8.98 2.86
C ALA A 18 9.91 -7.59 2.60
N SER A 19 11.22 -7.43 2.82
CA SER A 19 11.93 -6.18 2.50
C SER A 19 11.90 -5.85 1.01
N LYS A 20 11.99 -6.85 0.13
CA LYS A 20 11.89 -6.66 -1.33
C LYS A 20 10.47 -6.35 -1.78
N PHE A 21 9.48 -7.04 -1.21
CA PHE A 21 8.08 -6.77 -1.51
C PHE A 21 7.67 -5.35 -1.09
N LEU A 22 8.09 -4.91 0.09
CA LEU A 22 7.79 -3.57 0.59
C LEU A 22 8.77 -2.49 0.09
N GLU A 23 9.73 -2.86 -0.76
CA GLU A 23 10.74 -1.95 -1.28
C GLU A 23 10.08 -0.77 -2.02
N GLY A 24 10.48 0.45 -1.65
CA GLY A 24 9.91 1.70 -2.18
C GLY A 24 8.42 1.93 -1.88
N SER A 25 7.78 1.03 -1.13
CA SER A 25 6.34 1.11 -0.83
C SER A 25 6.06 1.74 0.52
N LEU A 26 7.04 1.72 1.44
CA LEU A 26 6.94 2.36 2.74
C LEU A 26 7.74 3.66 2.79
N SER A 27 7.19 4.66 3.48
CA SER A 27 7.91 5.88 3.80
C SER A 27 8.92 5.63 4.92
N PRO A 28 10.17 6.12 4.79
CA PRO A 28 11.16 6.05 5.85
C PRO A 28 10.87 7.05 6.99
N HIS A 29 9.97 8.00 6.78
CA HIS A 29 9.62 9.05 7.73
C HIS A 29 8.16 8.93 8.17
N LEU A 30 7.85 9.59 9.28
CA LEU A 30 6.50 9.70 9.79
C LEU A 30 5.66 10.55 8.83
N ARG A 31 4.52 10.00 8.43
CA ARG A 31 3.48 10.68 7.66
C ARG A 31 2.24 10.82 8.50
N PHE A 32 1.56 11.96 8.45
CA PHE A 32 0.42 12.21 9.33
C PHE A 32 -0.63 13.17 8.77
N CYS A 33 -1.86 13.01 9.25
CA CYS A 33 -2.93 13.99 9.11
C CYS A 33 -3.06 14.80 10.42
N PRO A 34 -2.92 16.14 10.41
CA PRO A 34 -3.08 16.98 11.60
C PRO A 34 -4.47 16.87 12.23
N PHE A 35 -5.51 16.74 11.41
CA PHE A 35 -6.90 16.62 11.89
C PHE A 35 -7.15 15.29 12.61
N CYS A 36 -6.68 14.16 12.05
CA CYS A 36 -6.75 12.88 12.78
C CYS A 36 -5.92 12.91 14.07
N LEU A 37 -4.77 13.59 14.08
CA LEU A 37 -3.98 13.75 15.32
C LEU A 37 -4.71 14.58 16.37
N GLU A 38 -5.45 15.61 15.95
CA GLU A 38 -6.29 16.40 16.85
C GLU A 38 -7.44 15.56 17.43
N GLN A 39 -8.09 14.74 16.59
CA GLN A 39 -9.26 13.94 16.98
C GLN A 39 -8.91 12.73 17.84
N TYR A 40 -7.85 12.00 17.49
CA TYR A 40 -7.58 10.69 18.09
C TYR A 40 -6.20 10.54 18.72
N ASN A 41 -5.27 11.46 18.42
CA ASN A 41 -3.91 11.47 18.96
C ASN A 41 -3.11 10.16 18.73
N TYR A 42 -3.30 9.50 17.57
CA TYR A 42 -2.50 8.36 17.14
C TYR A 42 -2.16 8.42 15.65
N TYR A 43 -1.15 7.67 15.22
CA TYR A 43 -0.75 7.54 13.82
C TYR A 43 -1.34 6.26 13.21
N LYS A 44 -2.03 6.37 12.07
CA LYS A 44 -2.54 5.19 11.37
C LYS A 44 -1.41 4.46 10.64
N LEU A 45 -1.42 3.13 10.70
CA LEU A 45 -0.43 2.29 10.01
C LEU A 45 -0.47 2.49 8.48
N VAL A 46 -1.66 2.67 7.91
CA VAL A 46 -1.88 2.87 6.46
C VAL A 46 -1.17 4.12 5.92
N TRP A 47 -0.87 5.11 6.75
CA TRP A 47 -0.16 6.32 6.33
C TRP A 47 1.30 6.07 5.99
N ARG A 48 1.86 4.93 6.43
CA ARG A 48 3.23 4.54 6.08
C ARG A 48 3.40 4.17 4.61
N TYR A 49 2.32 3.86 3.88
CA TYR A 49 2.41 3.47 2.48
C TYR A 49 2.50 4.67 1.57
N ASN A 50 3.51 4.71 0.70
CA ASN A 50 3.73 5.80 -0.25
C ASN A 50 2.56 5.95 -1.24
N GLN A 51 1.88 4.84 -1.55
CA GLN A 51 0.68 4.80 -2.39
C GLN A 51 -0.51 5.52 -1.73
N ASN A 52 -0.53 5.59 -0.40
CA ASN A 52 -1.53 6.35 0.34
C ASN A 52 -1.12 7.84 0.36
N ILE A 53 -1.67 8.63 -0.55
CA ILE A 53 -1.27 10.04 -0.74
C ILE A 53 -1.90 11.00 0.27
N GLY A 54 -2.87 10.55 1.08
CA GLY A 54 -3.74 11.43 1.84
C GLY A 54 -4.45 10.77 3.01
N CYS A 55 -5.32 11.53 3.66
CA CYS A 55 -6.24 11.04 4.66
C CYS A 55 -7.63 10.87 4.05
N ALA A 56 -8.15 9.63 4.02
CA ALA A 56 -9.50 9.36 3.52
C ALA A 56 -10.62 9.96 4.41
N GLU A 57 -10.35 10.30 5.67
CA GLU A 57 -11.37 10.94 6.53
C GLU A 57 -11.47 12.46 6.31
N HIS A 58 -10.34 13.12 6.06
CA HIS A 58 -10.27 14.59 5.96
C HIS A 58 -9.96 15.11 4.56
N HIS A 59 -9.77 14.21 3.59
CA HIS A 59 -9.46 14.51 2.18
C HIS A 59 -8.32 15.52 2.00
N CYS A 60 -7.27 15.38 2.81
CA CYS A 60 -6.08 16.22 2.74
C CYS A 60 -4.84 15.38 2.45
N GLN A 61 -3.79 16.02 1.92
CA GLN A 61 -2.49 15.37 1.78
C GLN A 61 -1.90 15.03 3.15
N LEU A 62 -1.25 13.87 3.24
CA LEU A 62 -0.45 13.55 4.42
C LEU A 62 0.80 14.43 4.44
N LEU A 63 1.15 14.96 5.60
CA LEU A 63 2.40 15.68 5.78
C LEU A 63 3.53 14.69 6.02
N GLU A 64 4.64 14.86 5.31
CA GLU A 64 5.85 14.04 5.44
C GLU A 64 6.93 14.72 6.30
N GLY A 65 6.65 15.94 6.76
CA GLY A 65 7.49 16.70 7.67
C GLY A 65 6.66 17.59 8.58
N CYS A 66 7.32 18.19 9.57
CA CYS A 66 6.67 19.12 10.48
C CYS A 66 6.23 20.39 9.75
N GLY A 67 4.94 20.74 9.79
CA GLY A 67 4.43 21.97 9.16
C GLY A 67 4.93 23.29 9.79
N HIS A 68 5.78 23.23 10.82
CA HIS A 68 6.34 24.41 11.48
C HIS A 68 7.83 24.63 11.21
N CYS A 69 8.60 23.55 11.03
CA CYS A 69 10.04 23.64 10.81
C CYS A 69 10.51 22.89 9.55
N ASN A 70 9.59 22.27 8.82
CA ASN A 70 9.78 21.53 7.59
C ASN A 70 10.76 20.34 7.67
N ARG A 71 11.15 19.92 8.88
CA ARG A 71 11.98 18.73 9.07
C ARG A 71 11.12 17.48 9.00
N GLU A 72 11.59 16.50 8.24
CA GLU A 72 11.06 15.13 8.23
C GLU A 72 11.15 14.54 9.63
N ILE A 73 10.10 13.87 10.07
CA ILE A 73 10.02 13.33 11.43
C ILE A 73 10.40 11.85 11.38
N PRO A 74 11.35 11.37 12.20
CA PRO A 74 11.67 9.94 12.24
C PRO A 74 10.47 9.14 12.73
N LEU A 75 10.29 7.93 12.18
CA LEU A 75 9.18 7.03 12.56
C LEU A 75 9.14 6.72 14.06
N LEU A 76 10.32 6.58 14.67
CA LEU A 76 10.49 6.34 16.09
C LEU A 76 11.36 7.45 16.66
N THR A 77 10.85 8.14 17.67
CA THR A 77 11.61 9.11 18.47
C THR A 77 11.97 8.49 19.81
N ASN A 78 13.07 8.95 20.42
CA ASN A 78 13.41 8.62 21.79
C ASN A 78 13.53 9.92 22.63
N PRO A 79 12.66 10.16 23.63
CA PRO A 79 11.51 9.34 24.00
C PRO A 79 10.42 9.35 22.92
N LEU A 80 9.58 8.31 22.89
CA LEU A 80 8.44 8.25 21.97
C LEU A 80 7.43 9.34 22.36
N THR A 81 7.29 10.36 21.51
CA THR A 81 6.36 11.48 21.76
C THR A 81 5.39 11.58 20.59
N LEU A 82 4.11 11.36 20.85
CA LEU A 82 3.06 11.48 19.85
C LEU A 82 2.65 12.95 19.67
N GLY A 83 2.28 13.32 18.44
CA GLY A 83 1.70 14.62 18.13
C GLY A 83 2.62 15.84 18.30
N LYS A 84 3.92 15.66 18.57
CA LYS A 84 4.90 16.76 18.70
C LYS A 84 6.12 16.53 17.83
N CYS A 85 6.62 17.61 17.23
CA CYS A 85 7.86 17.55 16.48
C CYS A 85 9.06 17.31 17.42
N PRO A 86 9.93 16.32 17.16
CA PRO A 86 11.10 16.08 18.01
C PRO A 86 12.14 17.21 17.93
N TYR A 87 12.10 18.03 16.87
CA TYR A 87 13.05 19.12 16.64
C TYR A 87 12.58 20.46 17.21
N CYS A 88 11.41 20.96 16.77
CA CYS A 88 10.92 22.28 17.18
C CYS A 88 9.91 22.24 18.34
N LYS A 89 9.55 21.03 18.82
CA LYS A 89 8.65 20.77 19.96
C LYS A 89 7.21 21.27 19.80
N LYS A 90 6.88 21.95 18.70
CA LYS A 90 5.52 22.36 18.36
C LYS A 90 4.63 21.16 18.07
N GLU A 91 3.33 21.36 18.29
CA GLU A 91 2.31 20.36 18.05
C GLU A 91 2.08 20.14 16.55
N LEU A 92 2.04 18.88 16.14
CA LEU A 92 1.86 18.50 14.73
C LEU A 92 0.42 18.72 14.26
N LYS A 93 -0.56 18.64 15.17
CA LYS A 93 -1.97 18.89 14.88
C LYS A 93 -2.28 20.33 14.43
N SER A 94 -1.42 21.30 14.75
CA SER A 94 -1.56 22.68 14.28
C SER A 94 -0.86 22.96 12.94
N SER A 95 -0.39 21.91 12.26
CA SER A 95 0.24 22.06 10.93
C SER A 95 -0.83 22.36 9.87
N VAL A 96 -0.50 23.26 8.93
CA VAL A 96 -1.36 23.56 7.78
C VAL A 96 -1.23 22.44 6.75
N VAL A 97 -2.36 22.01 6.18
CA VAL A 97 -2.42 20.98 5.13
C VAL A 97 -3.11 21.46 3.87
N LYS A 98 -2.68 20.90 2.74
CA LYS A 98 -3.33 21.08 1.44
C LYS A 98 -4.49 20.09 1.32
N LYS A 99 -5.68 20.60 0.96
CA LYS A 99 -6.82 19.77 0.57
C LYS A 99 -6.58 19.12 -0.79
N LEU A 100 -7.09 17.91 -0.96
CA LEU A 100 -7.16 17.28 -2.28
C LEU A 100 -8.30 17.94 -3.07
N ALA A 101 -8.00 18.39 -4.28
CA ALA A 101 -8.92 19.20 -5.07
C ALA A 101 -9.66 18.40 -6.17
N GLU A 102 -9.09 17.29 -6.62
CA GLU A 102 -9.59 16.51 -7.75
C GLU A 102 -10.36 15.29 -7.24
N SER A 103 -11.58 15.10 -7.75
CA SER A 103 -12.43 13.96 -7.38
C SER A 103 -11.79 12.61 -7.67
N GLU A 104 -11.03 12.50 -8.77
CA GLU A 104 -10.29 11.29 -9.13
C GLU A 104 -9.23 10.94 -8.07
N ASN A 105 -8.51 11.94 -7.55
CA ASN A 105 -7.55 11.73 -6.46
C ASN A 105 -8.22 11.30 -5.16
N ILE A 106 -9.44 11.79 -4.89
CA ILE A 106 -10.23 11.38 -3.72
C ILE A 106 -10.66 9.91 -3.88
N ILE A 107 -11.19 9.54 -5.04
CA ILE A 107 -11.58 8.15 -5.33
C ILE A 107 -10.37 7.22 -5.19
N LYS A 108 -9.25 7.55 -5.84
CA LYS A 108 -8.01 6.75 -5.74
C LYS A 108 -7.53 6.63 -4.28
N LEU A 109 -7.58 7.73 -3.53
CA LEU A 109 -7.21 7.75 -2.11
C LEU A 109 -8.09 6.82 -1.27
N GLU A 110 -9.42 6.91 -1.45
CA GLU A 110 -10.37 6.08 -0.73
C GLU A 110 -10.19 4.61 -1.07
N THR A 111 -10.03 4.27 -2.36
CA THR A 111 -9.74 2.90 -2.81
C THR A 111 -8.47 2.37 -2.16
N ILE A 112 -7.36 3.13 -2.19
CA ILE A 112 -6.08 2.69 -1.60
C ILE A 112 -6.17 2.56 -0.08
N ASN A 113 -6.85 3.49 0.63
CA ASN A 113 -7.03 3.34 2.08
C ASN A 113 -7.82 2.08 2.41
N ASN A 114 -8.93 1.84 1.70
CA ASN A 114 -9.75 0.65 1.89
C ASN A 114 -8.98 -0.65 1.58
N ASP A 115 -8.19 -0.66 0.51
CA ASP A 115 -7.33 -1.80 0.16
C ASP A 115 -6.27 -2.06 1.25
N LEU A 116 -5.62 -1.01 1.75
CA LEU A 116 -4.61 -1.15 2.81
C LEU A 116 -5.22 -1.59 4.13
N GLU A 117 -6.34 -1.00 4.55
CA GLU A 117 -7.07 -1.41 5.75
C GLU A 117 -7.50 -2.88 5.65
N PHE A 118 -8.01 -3.28 4.48
CA PHE A 118 -8.33 -4.68 4.20
C PHE A 118 -7.09 -5.57 4.31
N LEU A 119 -6.01 -5.29 3.57
CA LEU A 119 -4.79 -6.11 3.55
C LEU A 119 -4.08 -6.23 4.91
N LEU A 120 -4.23 -5.23 5.77
CA LEU A 120 -3.66 -5.17 7.11
C LEU A 120 -4.58 -5.76 8.19
N SER A 121 -5.84 -6.04 7.86
CA SER A 121 -6.77 -6.74 8.75
C SER A 121 -6.52 -8.25 8.69
N PRO A 122 -6.83 -9.00 9.76
CA PRO A 122 -6.77 -10.45 9.74
C PRO A 122 -7.77 -11.05 8.75
N HIS A 123 -7.38 -12.13 8.05
CA HIS A 123 -8.27 -12.89 7.15
C HIS A 123 -8.32 -14.36 7.54
N SER A 124 -9.47 -15.01 7.33
CA SER A 124 -9.68 -16.42 7.69
C SER A 124 -8.88 -17.40 6.81
N ASN A 125 -8.59 -17.03 5.57
CA ASN A 125 -7.85 -17.81 4.58
C ASN A 125 -6.38 -17.38 4.47
N GLU A 126 -5.81 -16.84 5.54
CA GLU A 126 -4.41 -16.41 5.53
C GLU A 126 -3.46 -17.54 5.10
N GLU A 127 -3.79 -18.79 5.45
CA GLU A 127 -3.04 -20.00 5.06
C GLU A 127 -2.97 -20.25 3.55
N GLU A 128 -3.88 -19.68 2.79
CA GLU A 128 -4.00 -19.83 1.34
C GLU A 128 -3.41 -18.64 0.56
N GLY A 129 -2.66 -17.76 1.24
CA GLY A 129 -2.19 -16.50 0.65
C GLY A 129 -1.37 -16.65 -0.65
N GLU A 130 -0.61 -17.74 -0.82
CA GLU A 130 0.13 -18.02 -2.07
C GLU A 130 -0.82 -18.30 -3.25
N LYS A 131 -1.86 -19.10 -3.02
CA LYS A 131 -2.89 -19.41 -4.02
C LYS A 131 -3.60 -18.14 -4.46
N VAL A 132 -4.02 -17.30 -3.52
CA VAL A 132 -4.72 -16.04 -3.83
C VAL A 132 -3.86 -15.11 -4.71
N ILE A 133 -2.56 -15.03 -4.43
CA ILE A 133 -1.63 -14.21 -5.22
C ILE A 133 -1.47 -14.76 -6.64
N ILE A 134 -1.39 -16.08 -6.82
CA ILE A 134 -1.32 -16.73 -8.14
C ILE A 134 -2.59 -16.44 -8.94
N GLU A 135 -3.77 -16.66 -8.35
CA GLU A 135 -5.04 -16.45 -9.05
C GLU A 135 -5.28 -14.98 -9.41
N LEU A 136 -4.86 -14.05 -8.54
CA LEU A 136 -4.85 -12.62 -8.83
C LEU A 136 -3.94 -12.32 -10.04
N GLY A 137 -2.74 -12.89 -10.07
CA GLY A 137 -1.81 -12.75 -11.19
C GLY A 137 -2.40 -13.25 -12.51
N GLU A 138 -3.05 -14.41 -12.49
CA GLU A 138 -3.73 -14.99 -13.65
C GLU A 138 -4.90 -14.13 -14.15
N GLU A 139 -5.70 -13.58 -13.24
CA GLU A 139 -6.79 -12.66 -13.60
C GLU A 139 -6.26 -11.38 -14.26
N LEU A 140 -5.20 -10.78 -13.70
CA LEU A 140 -4.57 -9.60 -14.30
C LEU A 140 -4.00 -9.91 -15.70
N ARG A 141 -3.32 -11.05 -15.85
CA ARG A 141 -2.83 -11.53 -17.14
C ARG A 141 -3.97 -11.67 -18.16
N ARG A 142 -5.06 -12.33 -17.77
CA ARG A 142 -6.24 -12.52 -18.64
C ARG A 142 -6.79 -11.18 -19.11
N ARG A 143 -6.93 -10.20 -18.22
CA ARG A 143 -7.40 -8.85 -18.57
C ARG A 143 -6.48 -8.12 -19.53
N ARG A 144 -5.16 -8.18 -19.30
CA ARG A 144 -4.17 -7.60 -20.21
C ARG A 144 -4.24 -8.23 -21.61
N VAL A 145 -4.25 -9.56 -21.68
CA VAL A 145 -4.35 -10.31 -22.95
C VAL A 145 -5.66 -9.98 -23.68
N ALA A 146 -6.78 -9.87 -22.96
CA ALA A 146 -8.07 -9.50 -23.54
C ALA A 146 -8.08 -8.09 -24.18
N ARG A 147 -7.25 -7.16 -23.67
CA ARG A 147 -7.04 -5.83 -24.27
C ARG A 147 -6.02 -5.84 -25.42
N GLY A 148 -5.40 -6.98 -25.73
CA GLY A 148 -4.36 -7.09 -26.75
C GLY A 148 -3.04 -6.42 -26.37
N GLU A 149 -2.80 -6.17 -25.08
CA GLU A 149 -1.62 -5.44 -24.62
C GLU A 149 -0.48 -6.40 -24.26
N THR A 150 0.74 -6.01 -24.62
CA THR A 150 1.97 -6.67 -24.20
C THR A 150 2.37 -6.26 -22.79
N ILE A 151 3.20 -7.09 -22.13
CA ILE A 151 3.79 -6.76 -20.82
C ILE A 151 4.56 -5.43 -20.87
N LYS A 152 5.27 -5.16 -21.97
CA LYS A 152 6.06 -3.95 -22.14
C LYS A 152 5.17 -2.70 -22.22
N GLU A 153 4.10 -2.74 -23.00
CA GLU A 153 3.18 -1.61 -23.13
C GLU A 153 2.53 -1.23 -21.80
N VAL A 154 2.10 -2.23 -21.01
CA VAL A 154 1.56 -1.98 -19.67
C VAL A 154 2.64 -1.42 -18.73
N ALA A 155 3.84 -2.00 -18.75
CA ALA A 155 4.94 -1.53 -17.93
C ALA A 155 5.29 -0.06 -18.23
N ASP A 156 5.37 0.32 -19.50
CA ASP A 156 5.65 1.68 -19.94
C ASP A 156 4.54 2.66 -19.50
N LYS A 157 3.25 2.28 -19.62
CA LYS A 157 2.11 3.09 -19.16
C LYS A 157 2.12 3.35 -17.66
N LEU A 158 2.59 2.39 -16.87
CA LEU A 158 2.59 2.45 -15.41
C LEU A 158 3.93 2.92 -14.81
N ALA A 159 4.92 3.27 -15.65
CA ALA A 159 6.29 3.54 -15.21
C ALA A 159 6.87 2.42 -14.32
N LEU A 160 6.58 1.17 -14.68
CA LEU A 160 7.07 -0.05 -14.04
C LEU A 160 8.07 -0.75 -14.97
N LYS A 161 8.85 -1.69 -14.42
CA LYS A 161 9.68 -2.58 -15.23
C LYS A 161 8.82 -3.71 -15.78
N SER A 162 9.10 -4.16 -17.01
CA SER A 162 8.40 -5.33 -17.58
C SER A 162 8.54 -6.58 -16.71
N SER A 163 9.66 -6.73 -16.00
CA SER A 163 9.85 -7.80 -15.02
C SER A 163 8.89 -7.71 -13.84
N GLU A 164 8.54 -6.50 -13.38
CA GLU A 164 7.59 -6.32 -12.29
C GLU A 164 6.19 -6.76 -12.71
N ILE A 165 5.73 -6.38 -13.91
CA ILE A 165 4.45 -6.85 -14.47
C ILE A 165 4.46 -8.38 -14.61
N PHE A 166 5.52 -8.94 -15.17
CA PHE A 166 5.67 -10.39 -15.29
C PHE A 166 5.58 -11.11 -13.93
N PHE A 167 6.28 -10.60 -12.90
CA PHE A 167 6.25 -11.21 -11.56
C PHE A 167 4.89 -11.08 -10.87
N VAL A 168 4.16 -9.98 -11.06
CA VAL A 168 2.77 -9.86 -10.59
C VAL A 168 1.90 -10.94 -11.24
N GLU A 169 1.97 -11.10 -12.56
CA GLU A 169 1.14 -12.06 -13.28
C GLU A 169 1.45 -13.53 -12.98
N GLU A 170 2.70 -13.83 -12.64
CA GLU A 170 3.09 -15.18 -12.24
C GLU A 170 2.81 -15.47 -10.76
N GLY A 171 2.37 -14.47 -9.98
CA GLY A 171 2.19 -14.61 -8.53
C GLY A 171 3.47 -15.03 -7.80
N ARG A 172 4.66 -14.68 -8.33
CA ARG A 172 5.94 -15.19 -7.79
C ARG A 172 6.33 -14.49 -6.49
N ILE A 173 6.48 -15.29 -5.45
CA ILE A 173 7.00 -14.88 -4.14
C ILE A 173 8.46 -15.36 -3.95
N LYS A 174 8.87 -16.42 -4.66
CA LYS A 174 10.22 -17.03 -4.60
C LYS A 174 11.00 -16.73 -5.90
N ASN A 175 12.28 -16.35 -5.78
CA ASN A 175 13.21 -16.08 -6.90
C ASN A 175 12.84 -14.90 -7.82
N GLY A 176 12.48 -13.77 -7.21
CA GLY A 176 12.02 -12.56 -7.89
C GLY A 176 10.59 -12.26 -7.46
N THR A 177 10.36 -11.06 -6.94
CA THR A 177 9.03 -10.62 -6.49
C THR A 177 8.81 -9.21 -6.99
N ALA A 178 7.57 -8.91 -7.38
CA ALA A 178 7.18 -7.55 -7.67
C ALA A 178 6.98 -6.78 -6.35
N PRO A 179 7.40 -5.51 -6.27
CA PRO A 179 7.12 -4.70 -5.09
C PRO A 179 5.61 -4.44 -4.97
N PHE A 180 5.12 -4.19 -3.76
CA PHE A 180 3.72 -3.90 -3.47
C PHE A 180 3.15 -2.78 -4.36
N ARG A 181 3.94 -1.73 -4.62
CA ARG A 181 3.59 -0.65 -5.55
C ARG A 181 3.16 -1.17 -6.93
N ALA A 182 3.79 -2.23 -7.44
CA ALA A 182 3.48 -2.78 -8.76
C ALA A 182 2.12 -3.49 -8.76
N TYR A 183 1.76 -4.17 -7.66
CA TYR A 183 0.42 -4.70 -7.50
C TYR A 183 -0.61 -3.58 -7.51
N VAL A 184 -0.47 -2.57 -6.65
CA VAL A 184 -1.42 -1.44 -6.55
C VAL A 184 -1.64 -0.73 -7.88
N GLU A 185 -0.57 -0.34 -8.58
CA GLU A 185 -0.71 0.38 -9.84
C GLU A 185 -1.32 -0.52 -10.93
N TYR A 186 -0.95 -1.81 -10.97
CA TYR A 186 -1.47 -2.72 -11.98
C TYR A 186 -2.93 -3.12 -11.74
N THR A 187 -3.37 -3.29 -10.49
CA THR A 187 -4.79 -3.52 -10.18
C THR A 187 -5.62 -2.31 -10.57
N TYR A 188 -5.17 -1.11 -10.17
CA TYR A 188 -5.85 0.15 -10.46
C TYR A 188 -5.96 0.41 -11.97
N TYR A 189 -4.89 0.11 -12.74
CA TYR A 189 -4.93 0.15 -14.20
C TYR A 189 -6.01 -0.74 -14.82
N ASN A 190 -6.35 -1.86 -14.16
CA ASN A 190 -7.40 -2.78 -14.57
C ASN A 190 -8.79 -2.38 -14.06
N GLY A 191 -8.94 -1.20 -13.46
CA GLY A 191 -10.20 -0.67 -12.94
C GLY A 191 -10.74 -1.48 -11.77
N ILE A 192 -9.88 -2.14 -11.00
CA ILE A 192 -10.26 -3.01 -9.89
C ILE A 192 -9.31 -2.81 -8.71
N SER A 193 -9.85 -2.79 -7.50
CA SER A 193 -9.03 -2.69 -6.29
C SER A 193 -8.40 -4.04 -5.92
N ILE A 194 -7.37 -4.03 -5.06
CA ILE A 194 -6.78 -5.27 -4.55
C ILE A 194 -7.80 -6.04 -3.72
N LYS A 195 -8.55 -5.34 -2.85
CA LYS A 195 -9.64 -5.94 -2.06
C LYS A 195 -10.69 -6.59 -2.95
N GLU A 196 -11.13 -5.91 -4.00
CA GLU A 196 -12.14 -6.45 -4.91
C GLU A 196 -11.65 -7.73 -5.59
N MET A 197 -10.40 -7.75 -6.08
CA MET A 197 -9.84 -8.97 -6.66
C MET A 197 -9.70 -10.11 -5.65
N TYR A 198 -9.29 -9.81 -4.42
CA TYR A 198 -9.20 -10.81 -3.36
C TYR A 198 -10.56 -11.50 -3.13
N LEU A 199 -11.61 -10.69 -2.97
CA LEU A 199 -12.97 -11.18 -2.73
C LEU A 199 -13.55 -11.93 -3.94
N LEU A 200 -13.12 -11.58 -5.17
CA LEU A 200 -13.53 -12.32 -6.38
C LEU A 200 -12.91 -13.72 -6.44
N VAL A 201 -11.68 -13.87 -5.96
CA VAL A 201 -10.99 -15.15 -5.85
C VAL A 201 -11.69 -16.03 -4.83
N GLU A 202 -11.94 -15.53 -3.61
CA GLU A 202 -12.64 -16.29 -2.55
C GLU A 202 -14.02 -16.80 -2.98
N LYS A 203 -14.83 -15.95 -3.63
CA LYS A 203 -16.18 -16.34 -4.07
C LYS A 203 -16.20 -17.44 -5.13
N ARG A 204 -15.11 -17.64 -5.88
CA ARG A 204 -15.05 -18.74 -6.85
C ARG A 204 -14.92 -20.09 -6.15
N GLU A 205 -14.36 -20.12 -4.94
CA GLU A 205 -14.19 -21.34 -4.15
C GLU A 205 -15.50 -21.81 -3.53
N GLU A 206 -16.34 -20.89 -3.07
CA GLU A 206 -17.65 -21.24 -2.50
C GLU A 206 -18.62 -21.86 -3.52
N ASN A 207 -18.32 -21.73 -4.82
CA ASN A 207 -19.17 -22.22 -5.91
C ASN A 207 -18.64 -23.50 -6.58
N ILE A 208 -17.61 -24.14 -6.02
CA ILE A 208 -17.04 -25.43 -6.47
C ILE A 208 -17.35 -26.51 -5.43
#